data_AF-A0A399IV04-F1
#
_entry.id   AF-A0A399IV04-F1
#
_cell.length_a   1.000
_cell.length_b   1.000
_cell.length_c   1.000
_cell.angle_alpha   90.00
_cell.angle_beta   90.00
_cell.angle_gamma   90.00
#
_symmetry.space_group_name_H-M   'P 1'
#
loop_
_entity.id
_entity.type
_entity.pdbx_description
1 polymer ?
#
loop_
_entity_poly.entity_id
_entity_poly.type
_entity_poly.pdbx_seq_one_letter_code
_entity_poly.pdbx_strand_id
1 'polypeptide(L)' 'MKTWALFKLKCNISFRRHLLNLLLLFFSPSKRFIIALSQNLDKHIVLYQKELNSLYSKQHNSKSVKEIAA' A
#
# COMPACT_ATOMS: atom_id res chain seq x y z
N MET A 1 5.42 9.41 13.96
CA MET A 1 4.52 9.89 12.88
C MET A 1 4.53 9.01 11.62
N LYS A 2 5.69 8.54 11.10
CA LYS A 2 5.74 7.70 9.87
C LYS A 2 5.01 6.33 9.98
N THR A 3 5.04 5.71 11.15
CA THR A 3 4.31 4.45 11.44
C THR A 3 2.80 4.60 11.33
N TRP A 4 2.26 5.76 11.71
CA TRP A 4 0.83 6.07 11.60
C TRP A 4 0.39 6.23 10.14
N ALA A 5 1.22 6.84 9.30
CA ALA A 5 0.96 6.95 7.86
C ALA A 5 0.92 5.58 7.19
N LEU A 6 1.89 4.70 7.49
CA LEU A 6 1.89 3.31 7.02
C LEU A 6 0.67 2.52 7.52
N PHE A 7 0.29 2.69 8.79
CA PHE A 7 -0.88 2.03 9.37
C PHE A 7 -2.16 2.47 8.68
N LYS A 8 -2.34 3.78 8.46
CA LYS A 8 -3.47 4.35 7.71
C LYS A 8 -3.52 3.81 6.28
N LEU A 9 -2.37 3.72 5.60
CA LEU A 9 -2.28 3.20 4.24
C LEU A 9 -2.66 1.71 4.19
N LYS A 10 -2.19 0.91 5.14
CA LYS A 10 -2.53 -0.51 5.30
C LYS A 10 -4.02 -0.72 5.58
N CYS A 11 -4.62 0.09 6.46
CA CYS A 11 -6.06 0.07 6.73
C CYS A 11 -6.88 0.40 5.47
N ASN A 12 -6.48 1.41 4.71
CA ASN A 12 -7.16 1.78 3.46
C ASN A 12 -7.11 0.65 2.42
N ILE A 13 -5.97 -0.04 2.29
CA ILE A 13 -5.85 -1.20 1.40
C ILE A 13 -6.79 -2.33 1.88
N SER A 14 -6.80 -2.63 3.19
CA SER A 14 -7.66 -3.67 3.76
C SER A 14 -9.14 -3.38 3.55
N PHE A 15 -9.58 -2.14 3.81
CA PHE A 15 -10.95 -1.70 3.60
C PHE A 15 -11.38 -1.83 2.13
N ARG A 16 -10.55 -1.36 1.20
CA ARG A 16 -10.85 -1.44 -0.24
C ARG A 16 -10.87 -2.87 -0.76
N ARG A 17 -10.00 -3.74 -0.22
CA ARG A 17 -10.02 -5.18 -0.52
C ARG A 17 -11.32 -5.84 -0.04
N HIS A 18 -11.75 -5.54 1.19
CA HIS A 18 -13.03 -6.05 1.70
C HIS A 18 -14.21 -5.52 0.91
N LEU A 19 -14.22 -4.23 0.54
CA LEU A 19 -15.26 -3.64 -0.29
C LEU A 19 -15.32 -4.32 -1.66
N LEU A 20 -14.18 -4.55 -2.32
CA LEU A 20 -14.11 -5.26 -3.60
C LEU A 20 -14.64 -6.69 -3.47
N ASN A 21 -14.22 -7.45 -2.45
CA ASN A 21 -14.71 -8.81 -2.22
C ASN A 21 -16.23 -8.83 -1.97
N LEU A 22 -16.75 -7.87 -1.19
CA LEU A 22 -18.17 -7.75 -0.93
C LEU A 22 -18.93 -7.43 -2.22
N LEU A 23 -18.41 -6.52 -3.05
CA LEU A 23 -19.02 -6.19 -4.33
C LEU A 23 -18.97 -7.36 -5.32
N LEU A 24 -17.94 -8.20 -5.30
CA LEU A 24 -17.86 -9.40 -6.14
C LEU A 24 -18.91 -10.46 -5.79
N LEU A 25 -19.48 -10.44 -4.59
CA LEU A 25 -20.61 -11.32 -4.22
C LEU A 25 -21.90 -10.92 -4.95
N PHE A 26 -22.07 -9.64 -5.28
CA PHE A 26 -23.30 -9.10 -5.86
C PHE A 26 -23.16 -8.73 -7.34
N PHE A 27 -21.94 -8.41 -7.80
CA PHE A 27 -21.67 -7.92 -9.13
C PHE A 27 -20.69 -8.82 -9.87
N SER A 28 -20.97 -9.06 -11.15
CA SER A 28 -20.02 -9.75 -12.04
C SER A 28 -18.71 -8.97 -12.15
N PRO A 29 -17.55 -9.64 -12.10
CA PRO A 29 -16.23 -9.01 -12.21
C PRO A 29 -16.02 -8.25 -13.53
N SER A 30 -16.80 -8.56 -14.57
CA SER A 30 -16.72 -7.89 -15.87
C SER A 30 -17.35 -6.49 -15.89
N LYS A 31 -18.02 -6.06 -14.81
CA LYS A 31 -18.58 -4.71 -14.72
C LYS A 31 -17.43 -3.70 -14.63
N ARG A 32 -17.44 -2.69 -15.50
CA ARG A 32 -16.43 -1.61 -15.55
C ARG A 32 -16.15 -0.98 -14.19
N PHE A 33 -17.16 -0.86 -13.33
CA PHE A 33 -17.01 -0.36 -11.97
C PHE A 33 -16.09 -1.26 -11.10
N ILE A 34 -16.26 -2.58 -11.16
CA ILE A 34 -15.44 -3.54 -10.42
C ILE A 34 -13.99 -3.50 -10.92
N ILE A 35 -13.80 -3.40 -12.24
CA ILE A 35 -12.48 -3.26 -12.87
C ILE A 35 -11.79 -1.98 -12.40
N ALA A 36 -12.48 -0.84 -12.42
CA ALA A 36 -11.93 0.42 -11.94
C ALA A 36 -11.58 0.35 -10.44
N LEU A 37 -12.42 -0.31 -9.64
CA LEU A 37 -12.16 -0.51 -8.21
C LEU A 37 -10.93 -1.40 -7.96
N SER A 38 -10.75 -2.47 -8.74
CA SER A 38 -9.58 -3.34 -8.62
C SER A 38 -8.29 -2.63 -9.02
N GLN A 39 -8.30 -1.87 -10.12
CA GLN A 39 -7.16 -1.05 -10.55
C GLN A 39 -6.80 0.02 -9.50
N ASN A 40 -7.81 0.60 -8.85
CA ASN A 40 -7.59 1.58 -7.79
C ASN A 40 -7.00 0.93 -6.53
N LEU A 41 -7.42 -0.29 -6.17
CA LEU A 41 -6.81 -1.05 -5.09
C LEU A 41 -5.33 -1.35 -5.40
N ASP A 42 -5.04 -1.78 -6.63
CA ASP A 42 -3.70 -2.12 -7.08
C ASP A 42 -2.74 -0.92 -6.99
N LYS A 43 -3.17 0.28 -7.44
CA LYS A 43 -2.43 1.53 -7.27
C LYS A 43 -2.03 1.80 -5.82
N HIS A 44 -2.94 1.57 -4.86
CA HIS A 44 -2.66 1.80 -3.45
C HIS A 44 -1.65 0.78 -2.88
N ILE A 45 -1.67 -0.46 -3.37
CA ILE A 45 -0.67 -1.48 -3.00
C ILE A 45 0.72 -1.07 -3.51
N VAL A 46 0.82 -0.63 -4.77
CA VAL A 46 2.09 -0.16 -5.36
C VAL A 46 2.63 1.05 -4.60
N LEU A 47 1.77 2.01 -4.22
CA LEU A 47 2.19 3.16 -3.42
C LEU A 47 2.71 2.73 -2.04
N TYR A 48 2.04 1.79 -1.37
CA TYR A 48 2.49 1.25 -0.09
C TYR A 48 3.83 0.53 -0.18
N GLN A 49 4.03 -0.29 -1.21
CA GLN A 49 5.31 -0.95 -1.46
C GLN A 49 6.43 0.06 -1.74
N LYS A 50 6.15 1.10 -2.52
CA LYS A 50 7.10 2.18 -2.80
C LYS A 50 7.50 2.94 -1.53
N GLU A 51 6.53 3.27 -0.67
CA GLU A 51 6.80 3.91 0.63
C GLU A 51 7.64 3.01 1.53
N LEU A 52 7.32 1.72 1.64
CA LEU A 52 8.11 0.76 2.41
C LEU A 52 9.56 0.68 1.90
N ASN A 53 9.75 0.58 0.59
CA ASN A 53 11.08 0.51 -0.01
C ASN A 53 11.88 1.82 0.21
N SER A 54 11.20 2.97 0.14
CA SER A 54 11.82 4.27 0.48
C SER A 54 12.24 4.36 1.96
N LEU A 55 11.46 3.78 2.87
CA LEU A 55 11.82 3.73 4.29
C LEU A 55 13.02 2.80 4.53
N TYR A 56 13.03 1.63 3.90
CA TYR A 56 14.12 0.66 4.04
C TYR A 56 15.46 1.21 3.51
N SER A 57 15.44 1.82 2.32
CA SER A 57 16.63 2.46 1.74
C SER A 57 17.15 3.64 2.57
N LYS A 58 16.27 4.47 3.15
CA LYS A 58 16.68 5.54 4.07
C LYS A 58 17.31 4.99 5.35
N GLN A 59 16.78 3.89 5.89
CA GLN A 59 17.33 3.26 7.09
C GLN A 59 18.70 2.63 6.83
N HIS A 60 18.89 2.00 5.67
CA HIS A 60 20.18 1.45 5.26
C HIS A 60 21.25 2.54 5.07
N ASN A 61 20.93 3.63 4.37
CA ASN A 61 21.85 4.77 4.22
C ASN A 61 22.16 5.44 5.56
N SER A 62 21.18 5.59 6.46
CA SER A 62 21.42 6.13 7.79
C SER A 62 22.33 5.23 8.64
N LYS A 63 22.23 3.90 8.49
CA LYS A 63 23.06 2.95 9.24
C LYS A 63 24.50 2.96 8.71
N SER A 64 24.66 2.94 7.39
CA SER A 64 25.95 3.05 6.69
C SER A 64 26.71 4.32 7.10
N VAL A 65 26.06 5.49 7.11
CA VAL A 65 26.72 6.76 7.48
C VAL A 65 27.21 6.76 8.94
N LYS A 66 26.48 6.12 9.86
CA LYS A 66 26.89 6.00 11.27
C LYS A 66 28.06 5.04 11.48
N GLU A 67 28.14 3.98 10.68
CA GLU A 67 29.27 3.02 10.72
C GLU A 67 30.56 3.61 10.11
N ILE A 68 30.45 4.54 9.15
CA ILE A 68 31.62 5.22 8.54
C ILE A 68 32.16 6.34 9.46
N ALA A 69 31.32 6.92 10.31
CA ALA A 69 31.67 8.04 11.19
C ALA A 69 32.11 7.63 12.62
N ALA A 70 32.16 6.32 12.91
CA ALA A 70 32.61 5.75 14.19
C ALA A 70 34.03 5.20 14.06
#